data_AF-A0A7L7MHZ7-F1
#
_entry.id   AF-A0A7L7MHZ7-F1
#
_cell.length_a   1.000
_cell.length_b   1.000
_cell.length_c   1.000
_cell.angle_alpha   90.00
_cell.angle_beta   90.00
_cell.angle_gamma   90.00
#
_symmetry.space_group_name_H-M   'P 1'
#
loop_
_entity.id
_entity.type
_entity.pdbx_description
1 polymer ?
#
loop_
_entity_poly.entity_id
_entity_poly.type
_entity_poly.pdbx_seq_one_letter_code
_entity_poly.pdbx_strand_id
1 'polypeptide(L)'
;MPGVSTRPVHAQHRMIRYGLSLGGAHRTALFGDGAVAGAVAADRLGVQPRSVAFLAEVVRSGGAAYAAALPEPLPGGAPSRLAGEWLDAASSVVRDVDGDETAAR
;
A
#
# COMPACT_ATOMS: atom_id res chain seq x y z
N MET A 1 30.56 29.36 -15.11
CA MET A 1 30.50 28.12 -15.94
C MET A 1 31.80 27.37 -15.73
N PRO A 2 31.85 26.05 -15.44
CA PRO A 2 30.87 24.95 -15.59
C PRO A 2 30.31 24.52 -14.20
N GLY A 3 29.51 23.47 -13.95
CA GLY A 3 28.95 22.35 -14.70
C GLY A 3 28.21 21.46 -13.67
N VAL A 4 27.04 20.97 -14.06
CA VAL A 4 26.04 20.24 -13.25
C VAL A 4 26.60 18.96 -12.59
N SER A 5 26.31 18.77 -11.30
CA SER A 5 26.46 17.48 -10.59
C SER A 5 25.08 16.93 -10.21
N THR A 6 24.43 16.25 -11.15
CA THR A 6 23.26 15.42 -10.92
C THR A 6 23.68 14.13 -10.21
N ARG A 7 23.36 14.02 -8.92
CA ARG A 7 23.43 12.74 -8.19
C ARG A 7 22.25 11.84 -8.64
N PRO A 8 22.46 10.57 -9.01
CA PRO A 8 21.39 9.70 -9.47
C PRO A 8 20.52 9.22 -8.30
N VAL A 9 19.26 9.67 -8.27
CA VAL A 9 18.19 9.17 -7.39
C VAL A 9 17.48 7.97 -8.03
N HIS A 10 18.18 6.83 -8.19
CA HIS A 10 17.59 5.64 -8.82
C HIS A 10 17.75 4.34 -8.00
N ALA A 11 17.93 4.44 -6.68
CA ALA A 11 18.11 3.28 -5.82
C ALA A 11 16.95 2.98 -4.84
N GLN A 12 15.79 3.64 -4.96
CA GLN A 12 14.65 3.39 -4.04
C GLN A 12 13.57 2.44 -4.60
N HIS A 13 13.51 2.23 -5.92
CA HIS A 13 12.47 1.38 -6.54
C HIS A 13 12.74 -0.14 -6.50
N ARG A 14 13.97 -0.57 -6.16
CA ARG A 14 14.33 -2.01 -6.13
C ARG A 14 14.11 -2.68 -4.77
N MET A 15 14.04 -1.92 -3.68
CA MET A 15 13.91 -2.52 -2.33
C MET A 15 12.51 -3.08 -2.07
N ILE A 16 11.47 -2.42 -2.60
CA ILE A 16 10.08 -2.90 -2.48
C ILE A 16 9.93 -4.28 -3.13
N ARG A 17 10.59 -4.51 -4.28
CA ARG A 17 10.47 -5.77 -5.01
C ARG A 17 11.20 -6.95 -4.35
N TYR A 18 12.26 -6.70 -3.59
CA TYR A 18 13.01 -7.77 -2.90
C TYR A 18 12.37 -8.15 -1.56
N GLY A 19 11.68 -7.21 -0.90
CA GLY A 19 11.00 -7.45 0.37
C GLY A 19 9.75 -8.34 0.29
N LEU A 20 9.08 -8.39 -0.87
CA LEU A 20 7.85 -9.17 -1.08
C LEU A 20 8.08 -10.67 -1.37
N SER A 21 9.33 -11.12 -1.59
CA SER A 21 9.62 -12.48 -2.09
C SER A 21 9.81 -13.55 -1.00
N LEU A 22 9.79 -13.21 0.29
CA LEU A 22 10.09 -14.14 1.38
C LEU A 22 8.85 -14.41 2.24
N GLY A 23 8.35 -15.65 2.18
CA GLY A 23 7.20 -16.12 2.96
C GLY A 23 7.49 -16.30 4.46
N GLY A 24 6.42 -16.36 5.27
CA GLY A 24 6.49 -16.56 6.73
C GLY A 24 6.79 -15.29 7.53
N ALA A 25 6.87 -15.40 8.87
CA ALA A 25 6.90 -14.36 9.93
C ALA A 25 7.56 -12.99 9.63
N HIS A 26 8.47 -12.90 8.66
CA HIS A 26 8.94 -11.64 8.08
C HIS A 26 7.83 -10.80 7.42
N ARG A 27 6.80 -11.42 6.84
CA ARG A 27 5.65 -10.72 6.24
C ARG A 27 4.93 -9.88 7.28
N THR A 28 4.70 -10.40 8.50
CA THR A 28 4.04 -9.69 9.60
C THR A 28 4.87 -8.52 10.14
N ALA A 29 6.20 -8.69 10.24
CA ALA A 29 7.11 -7.60 10.62
C ALA A 29 7.13 -6.49 9.55
N LEU A 30 7.13 -6.86 8.27
CA LEU A 30 7.07 -5.92 7.14
C LEU A 30 5.69 -5.29 6.96
N PHE A 31 4.60 -5.97 7.32
CA PHE A 31 3.28 -5.35 7.42
C PHE A 31 3.27 -4.29 8.52
N GLY A 32 3.99 -4.49 9.63
CA GLY A 32 4.15 -3.46 10.66
C GLY A 32 4.85 -2.20 10.13
N ASP A 33 6.04 -2.35 9.56
CA ASP A 33 6.80 -1.20 9.02
C ASP A 33 6.11 -0.58 7.79
N GLY A 34 5.51 -1.42 6.94
CA GLY A 34 4.74 -1.02 5.76
C GLY A 34 3.45 -0.29 6.13
N ALA A 35 2.73 -0.74 7.17
CA ALA A 35 1.53 -0.08 7.67
C ALA A 35 1.87 1.28 8.29
N VAL A 36 2.98 1.40 9.03
CA VAL A 36 3.44 2.70 9.55
C VAL A 36 3.79 3.65 8.41
N ALA A 37 4.55 3.19 7.42
CA ALA A 37 4.88 3.99 6.24
C ALA A 37 3.63 4.41 5.45
N GLY A 38 2.66 3.50 5.31
CA GLY A 38 1.37 3.76 4.67
C GLY A 38 0.56 4.79 5.45
N ALA A 39 0.46 4.65 6.78
CA ALA A 39 -0.23 5.61 7.63
C ALA A 39 0.37 7.02 7.52
N VAL A 40 1.71 7.14 7.52
CA VAL A 40 2.40 8.43 7.34
C VAL A 40 2.15 9.00 5.93
N ALA A 41 2.14 8.15 4.89
CA ALA A 41 1.85 8.61 3.53
C ALA A 41 0.40 9.10 3.39
N ALA A 42 -0.56 8.41 4.00
CA ALA A 42 -1.97 8.79 4.01
C ALA A 42 -2.20 10.09 4.81
N ASP A 43 -1.55 10.23 5.99
CA ASP A 43 -1.61 11.44 6.82
C ASP A 43 -1.10 12.68 6.07
N ARG A 44 0.01 12.56 5.35
CA ARG A 44 0.55 13.65 4.52
C ARG A 44 -0.38 14.09 3.39
N LEU A 45 -1.29 13.22 2.97
CA LEU A 45 -2.33 13.53 1.98
C LEU A 45 -3.64 14.00 2.62
N GLY A 46 -3.71 14.14 3.94
CA GLY A 46 -4.90 14.56 4.68
C GLY A 46 -5.99 13.49 4.70
N VAL A 47 -5.64 12.22 4.52
CA VAL A 47 -6.61 11.13 4.57
C VAL A 47 -7.07 10.94 6.01
N GLN A 48 -8.37 11.01 6.22
CA GLN A 48 -8.95 10.81 7.54
C GLN A 48 -8.83 9.33 7.95
N PRO A 49 -8.47 9.02 9.21
CA PRO A 49 -8.41 7.65 9.70
C PRO A 49 -9.70 6.85 9.46
N ARG A 50 -10.86 7.52 9.50
CA ARG A 50 -12.17 6.91 9.20
C ARG A 50 -12.26 6.39 7.76
N SER A 51 -11.66 7.09 6.79
CA SER A 51 -11.66 6.66 5.39
C SER A 51 -10.82 5.41 5.19
N VAL A 52 -9.65 5.33 5.86
CA VAL A 52 -8.80 4.13 5.85
C VAL A 52 -9.51 2.95 6.52
N ALA A 53 -10.15 3.18 7.68
CA ALA A 53 -10.92 2.15 8.37
C ALA A 53 -12.09 1.61 7.53
N PHE A 54 -12.78 2.50 6.80
CA PHE A 54 -13.85 2.10 5.89
C PHE A 54 -13.30 1.26 4.73
N LEU A 55 -12.18 1.67 4.12
CA LEU A 55 -11.55 0.90 3.06
C LEU A 55 -11.11 -0.49 3.54
N ALA A 56 -10.57 -0.60 4.76
CA ALA A 56 -10.24 -1.88 5.37
C ALA A 56 -11.47 -2.79 5.52
N GLU A 57 -12.65 -2.22 5.82
CA GLU A 57 -13.90 -2.99 5.87
C GLU A 57 -14.36 -3.46 4.49
N VAL A 58 -14.13 -2.66 3.45
CA VAL A 58 -14.38 -3.08 2.07
C VAL A 58 -13.46 -4.26 1.69
N VAL A 59 -12.20 -4.23 2.11
CA VAL A 59 -11.27 -5.36 1.89
C VAL A 59 -11.71 -6.59 2.68
N ARG A 60 -12.14 -6.46 3.94
CA ARG A 60 -12.66 -7.60 4.72
C ARG A 60 -13.89 -8.25 4.08
N SER A 61 -14.80 -7.43 3.57
CA SER A 61 -16.08 -7.92 3.03
C SER A 61 -16.01 -8.37 1.57
N GLY A 62 -15.18 -7.73 0.75
CA GLY A 62 -15.10 -7.97 -0.69
C GLY A 62 -13.76 -8.50 -1.19
N GLY A 63 -12.72 -8.49 -0.36
CA GLY A 63 -11.36 -8.85 -0.72
C GLY A 63 -10.57 -7.72 -1.38
N ALA A 64 -9.25 -7.84 -1.37
CA ALA A 64 -8.32 -6.85 -1.91
C ALA A 64 -8.50 -6.63 -3.42
N ALA A 65 -8.80 -7.69 -4.18
CA ALA A 65 -9.04 -7.60 -5.62
C ALA A 65 -10.30 -6.78 -5.96
N TYR A 66 -11.37 -6.92 -5.17
CA TYR A 66 -12.57 -6.11 -5.34
C TYR A 66 -12.30 -4.64 -5.00
N ALA A 67 -11.63 -4.40 -3.86
CA ALA A 67 -11.28 -3.05 -3.44
C ALA A 67 -10.36 -2.34 -4.45
N ALA A 68 -9.42 -3.05 -5.08
CA ALA A 68 -8.53 -2.53 -6.13
C ALA A 68 -9.29 -2.06 -7.38
N ALA A 69 -10.43 -2.69 -7.69
CA ALA A 69 -11.25 -2.33 -8.83
C ALA A 69 -12.14 -1.10 -8.59
N LEU A 70 -12.14 -0.53 -7.38
CA LEU A 70 -12.91 0.67 -7.08
C LEU A 70 -12.35 1.87 -7.86
N PRO A 71 -13.20 2.64 -8.56
CA PRO A 71 -12.76 3.86 -9.25
C PRO A 71 -12.13 4.90 -8.31
N GLU A 72 -12.58 4.92 -7.05
CA GLU A 72 -12.09 5.83 -6.02
C GLU A 72 -12.04 5.12 -4.66
N PRO A 73 -10.94 4.40 -4.33
CA PRO A 73 -10.82 3.65 -3.07
C PRO A 73 -10.67 4.56 -1.84
N LEU A 74 -10.11 5.76 -2.01
CA LEU A 74 -10.05 6.81 -0.99
C LEU A 74 -10.51 8.14 -1.58
N PRO A 75 -11.16 9.02 -0.79
CA PRO A 75 -11.62 10.32 -1.28
C PRO A 75 -10.48 11.19 -1.80
N GLY A 76 -10.62 11.66 -3.04
CA GLY A 76 -9.67 12.56 -3.69
C GLY A 76 -8.63 11.83 -4.56
N GLY A 77 -8.17 12.49 -5.63
CA GLY A 77 -7.35 11.85 -6.66
C GLY A 77 -5.96 11.37 -6.22
N ALA A 78 -5.28 12.07 -5.32
CA ALA A 78 -3.98 11.62 -4.81
C ALA A 78 -4.11 10.46 -3.79
N PRO A 79 -4.99 10.55 -2.77
CA PRO A 79 -5.33 9.42 -1.90
C PRO A 79 -5.81 8.18 -2.66
N SER A 80 -6.69 8.36 -3.64
CA SER A 80 -7.25 7.28 -4.46
C SER A 80 -6.15 6.50 -5.18
N ARG A 81 -5.21 7.20 -5.84
CA ARG A 81 -4.07 6.56 -6.51
C ARG A 81 -3.16 5.80 -5.53
N LEU A 82 -2.86 6.40 -4.38
CA LEU A 82 -2.03 5.76 -3.36
C LEU A 82 -2.67 4.44 -2.87
N ALA A 83 -3.97 4.48 -2.55
CA ALA A 83 -4.70 3.29 -2.14
C ALA A 83 -4.79 2.25 -3.26
N GLY A 84 -5.02 2.68 -4.51
CA GLY A 84 -5.02 1.79 -5.67
C GLY A 84 -3.70 1.03 -5.83
N GLU A 85 -2.57 1.71 -5.73
CA GLU A 85 -1.25 1.08 -5.80
C GLU A 85 -1.04 0.01 -4.70
N TRP A 86 -1.52 0.27 -3.49
CA TRP A 86 -1.44 -0.68 -2.38
C TRP A 86 -2.37 -1.88 -2.58
N LEU A 87 -3.61 -1.64 -3.02
CA LEU A 87 -4.61 -2.68 -3.25
C LEU A 87 -4.24 -3.56 -4.45
N ASP A 88 -3.66 -2.99 -5.50
CA ASP A 88 -3.08 -3.73 -6.62
C ASP A 88 -1.94 -4.63 -6.15
N ALA A 89 -1.03 -4.09 -5.32
CA ALA A 89 0.05 -4.90 -4.75
C ALA A 89 -0.50 -6.02 -3.86
N ALA A 90 -1.49 -5.74 -3.01
CA ALA A 90 -2.13 -6.73 -2.15
C ALA A 90 -2.85 -7.82 -2.94
N SER A 91 -3.66 -7.45 -3.94
CA SER A 91 -4.40 -8.39 -4.78
C SER A 91 -3.49 -9.32 -5.59
N SER A 92 -2.26 -8.89 -5.89
CA SER A 92 -1.27 -9.73 -6.57
C SER A 92 -0.69 -10.86 -5.70
N VAL A 93 -0.81 -10.77 -4.37
CA VAL A 93 -0.21 -11.72 -3.42
C VAL A 93 -1.20 -12.41 -2.49
N VAL A 94 -2.37 -11.83 -2.26
CA VAL A 94 -3.44 -12.43 -1.46
C VAL A 94 -4.11 -13.55 -2.27
N ARG A 95 -4.34 -14.68 -1.60
CA ARG A 95 -4.83 -15.93 -2.24
C ARG A 95 -6.04 -16.51 -1.52
N ASP A 96 -6.37 -15.99 -0.34
CA ASP A 96 -7.37 -16.50 0.58
C ASP A 96 -7.88 -15.37 1.50
N VAL A 97 -8.94 -15.71 2.25
CA VAL A 97 -9.62 -14.79 3.17
C VAL A 97 -8.69 -14.33 4.30
N ASP A 98 -7.81 -15.19 4.80
CA ASP A 98 -6.85 -14.81 5.85
C ASP A 98 -5.84 -13.77 5.36
N GLY A 99 -5.47 -13.84 4.08
CA GLY A 99 -4.66 -12.82 3.41
C GLY A 99 -5.39 -11.48 3.27
N ASP A 100 -6.69 -11.50 2.94
CA ASP A 100 -7.52 -10.29 2.88
C ASP A 100 -7.67 -9.66 4.28
N GLU A 101 -7.87 -10.46 5.32
CA GLU A 101 -7.90 -10.01 6.72
C GLU A 101 -6.56 -9.41 7.17
N THR A 102 -5.45 -9.97 6.68
CA THR A 102 -4.11 -9.41 6.95
C THR A 102 -3.90 -8.08 6.23
N ALA A 103 -4.39 -7.95 5.00
CA ALA A 103 -4.30 -6.71 4.23
C ALA A 103 -5.19 -5.58 4.80
N ALA A 104 -6.26 -5.95 5.50
CA ALA A 104 -7.19 -5.01 6.14
C ALA A 104 -6.78 -4.55 7.56
N ARG A 105 -5.53 -4.81 7.98
CA ARG A 105 -4.96 -4.39 9.27
C ARG A 105 -3.91 -3.31 9.09
#